data_AF-A0AAE0ATE5-F1
#
_entry.id   AF-A0AAE0ATE5-F1
#
_cell.length_a   1.000
_cell.length_b   1.000
_cell.length_c   1.000
_cell.angle_alpha   90.00
_cell.angle_beta   90.00
_cell.angle_gamma   90.00
#
_symmetry.space_group_name_H-M   'P 1'
#
loop_
_entity.id
_entity.type
_entity.pdbx_description
1 polymer ?
#
loop_
_entity_poly.entity_id
_entity_poly.type
_entity_poly.pdbx_seq_one_letter_code
_entity_poly.pdbx_strand_id
1 'polypeptide(L)'
;MRVQGVSKSCKIVAERHDEERFVNVFCASLDVYEVREGQKFWIVDFWTWSYDCGLWEISSIPCKHVIAVITGRKMNNNDFVHKYLTTETS
;
A
#
# COMPACT_ATOMS: atom_id res chain seq x y z
N MET A 1 -11.35 -29.58 -7.89
CA MET A 1 -10.89 -28.29 -8.45
C MET A 1 -10.73 -27.34 -7.27
N ARG A 2 -9.49 -27.06 -6.83
CA ARG A 2 -9.25 -26.13 -5.71
C ARG A 2 -9.55 -24.73 -6.23
N VAL A 3 -10.62 -24.11 -5.73
CA VAL A 3 -10.77 -22.66 -5.81
C VAL A 3 -9.55 -22.06 -5.12
N GLN A 4 -8.74 -21.29 -5.85
CA GLN A 4 -7.61 -20.58 -5.25
C GLN A 4 -8.21 -19.62 -4.21
N GLY A 5 -8.07 -19.98 -2.94
CA GLY A 5 -8.46 -19.12 -1.85
C GLY A 5 -7.60 -17.87 -1.93
N VAL A 6 -8.22 -16.72 -2.19
CA VAL A 6 -7.54 -15.43 -2.12
C VAL A 6 -6.91 -15.31 -0.73
N SER A 7 -5.58 -15.20 -0.68
CA SER A 7 -4.82 -15.07 0.58
C SER A 7 -5.36 -13.91 1.42
N LYS A 8 -5.27 -14.01 2.76
CA LYS A 8 -5.74 -12.96 3.68
C LYS A 8 -5.14 -11.59 3.34
N SER A 9 -3.88 -11.57 2.89
CA SER A 9 -3.17 -10.38 2.43
C SER A 9 -3.81 -9.74 1.18
N CYS A 10 -4.20 -10.53 0.17
CA CYS A 10 -4.89 -10.01 -1.01
C CYS A 10 -6.26 -9.40 -0.68
N LYS A 11 -6.98 -9.92 0.33
CA LYS A 11 -8.26 -9.33 0.76
C LYS A 11 -8.06 -7.95 1.40
N ILE A 12 -7.10 -7.83 2.30
CA ILE A 12 -6.76 -6.57 2.97
C ILE A 12 -6.27 -5.51 1.97
N VAL A 13 -5.46 -5.92 0.98
CA VAL A 13 -5.03 -5.02 -0.10
C VAL A 13 -6.21 -4.52 -0.93
N ALA A 14 -7.17 -5.40 -1.26
CA ALA A 14 -8.36 -5.02 -2.01
C ALA A 14 -9.27 -4.05 -1.24
N GLU A 15 -9.47 -4.26 0.06
CA GLU A 15 -10.24 -3.34 0.93
C GLU A 15 -9.57 -1.96 1.00
N ARG A 16 -8.25 -1.93 1.22
CA ARG A 16 -7.48 -0.68 1.27
C ARG A 16 -7.38 0.03 -0.09
N HIS A 17 -7.50 -0.69 -1.19
CA HIS A 17 -7.60 -0.13 -2.54
C HIS A 17 -8.96 0.56 -2.77
N ASP A 18 -10.07 0.06 -2.22
CA ASP A 18 -11.34 0.80 -2.31
C ASP A 18 -11.28 2.11 -1.51
N GLU A 19 -10.58 2.08 -0.36
CA GLU A 19 -10.35 3.26 0.48
C GLU A 19 -9.39 4.30 -0.14
N GLU A 20 -8.59 3.92 -1.14
CA GLU A 20 -7.65 4.82 -1.80
C GLU A 20 -8.37 6.02 -2.45
N ARG A 21 -9.65 5.85 -2.80
CA ARG A 21 -10.49 6.91 -3.38
C ARG A 21 -10.71 8.10 -2.44
N PHE A 22 -10.48 7.92 -1.14
CA PHE A 22 -10.65 8.98 -0.14
C PHE A 22 -9.35 9.75 0.13
N VAL A 23 -8.26 9.40 -0.55
CA VAL A 23 -6.98 10.08 -0.39
C VAL A 23 -6.56 10.74 -1.70
N ASN A 24 -5.89 11.88 -1.60
CA ASN A 24 -5.35 12.60 -2.75
C ASN A 24 -3.83 12.48 -2.76
N VAL A 25 -3.27 12.09 -3.90
CA VAL A 25 -1.81 11.91 -4.06
C VAL A 25 -1.24 13.07 -4.86
N PHE A 26 -0.22 13.72 -4.29
CA PHE A 26 0.53 14.79 -4.91
C PHE A 26 1.99 14.36 -5.08
N CYS A 27 2.50 14.48 -6.30
CA CYS A 27 3.90 14.21 -6.60
C CYS A 27 4.75 15.38 -6.10
N ALA A 28 5.51 15.18 -5.03
CA ALA A 28 6.41 16.20 -4.48
C ALA A 28 7.78 16.15 -5.16
N SER A 29 8.25 14.96 -5.55
CA SER A 29 9.49 14.70 -6.30
C SER A 29 9.41 13.33 -7.00
N LEU A 30 10.48 12.87 -7.64
CA LEU A 30 10.49 11.62 -8.44
C LEU A 30 9.94 10.38 -7.71
N ASP A 31 10.32 10.22 -6.44
CA ASP A 31 9.96 9.09 -5.59
C ASP A 31 9.33 9.50 -4.26
N VAL A 32 9.06 10.80 -4.09
CA VAL A 32 8.45 11.36 -2.87
C VAL A 32 7.06 11.89 -3.20
N TYR A 33 6.08 11.42 -2.43
CA TYR A 33 4.68 11.72 -2.63
C TYR A 33 4.08 12.24 -1.32
N GLU A 34 3.28 13.30 -1.44
CA GLU A 34 2.43 13.77 -0.36
C GLU A 34 1.03 13.19 -0.55
N VAL A 35 0.55 12.44 0.43
CA VAL A 35 -0.78 11.83 0.42
C VAL A 35 -1.64 12.56 1.44
N ARG A 36 -2.77 13.13 1.00
CA ARG A 36 -3.70 13.87 1.86
C ARG A 36 -4.99 13.08 2.10
N GLU A 37 -5.40 13.00 3.37
CA GLU A 37 -6.70 12.50 3.81
C GLU A 37 -7.37 13.57 4.68
N GLY A 38 -8.39 14.25 4.13
CA GLY A 38 -9.01 15.38 4.80
C GLY A 38 -8.00 16.50 5.10
N GLN A 39 -7.79 16.80 6.40
CA GLN A 39 -6.83 17.81 6.85
C GLN A 39 -5.44 17.25 7.23
N LYS A 40 -5.27 15.94 7.19
CA LYS A 40 -3.99 15.29 7.48
C LYS A 40 -3.25 15.00 6.18
N PHE A 41 -1.93 15.03 6.26
CA PHE A 41 -1.06 14.62 5.17
C PHE A 41 0.02 13.70 5.70
N TRP A 42 0.51 12.82 4.82
CA TRP A 42 1.62 11.92 5.06
C TRP A 42 2.58 12.00 3.90
N ILE A 43 3.86 11.83 4.20
CA ILE A 43 4.90 11.71 3.18
C ILE A 43 5.20 10.23 2.94
N VAL A 44 5.29 9.88 1.66
CA VAL A 44 5.62 8.57 1.15
C VAL A 44 6.89 8.71 0.32
N ASP A 45 8.00 8.17 0.82
CA ASP A 45 9.29 8.17 0.14
C ASP A 45 9.69 6.75 -0.26
N PHE A 46 9.67 6.49 -1.57
CA PHE A 46 10.06 5.20 -2.14
C PHE A 46 11.58 5.01 -2.23
N TRP A 47 12.37 6.08 -2.16
CA TRP A 47 13.83 5.98 -2.17
C TRP A 47 14.35 5.42 -0.85
N THR A 48 13.84 5.97 0.26
CA THR A 48 14.21 5.54 1.61
C THR A 48 13.32 4.42 2.16
N TRP A 49 12.28 4.02 1.41
CA TRP A 49 11.24 3.11 1.90
C TRP A 49 10.65 3.59 3.24
N SER A 50 10.52 4.91 3.38
CA SER A 50 10.01 5.56 4.58
C SER A 50 8.59 6.08 4.37
N TYR A 51 7.75 5.85 5.37
CA TYR A 51 6.33 6.17 5.32
C TYR A 51 5.93 6.80 6.64
N ASP A 52 5.43 8.03 6.57
CA ASP A 52 5.07 8.80 7.76
C ASP A 52 3.96 8.12 8.58
N CYS A 53 3.13 7.29 7.92
CA CYS A 53 2.09 6.53 8.60
C CYS A 53 2.58 5.35 9.46
N GLY A 54 3.84 4.90 9.34
CA GLY A 54 4.48 3.82 10.12
C GLY A 54 3.85 2.41 9.99
N LEU A 55 2.68 2.29 9.37
CA LEU A 55 1.91 1.05 9.31
C LEU A 55 2.56 -0.04 8.43
N TRP A 56 3.37 0.35 7.45
CA TRP A 56 4.00 -0.63 6.55
C TRP A 56 5.12 -1.41 7.23
N GLU A 57 5.96 -0.74 8.01
CA GLU A 57 7.04 -1.37 8.78
C GLU A 57 6.52 -2.41 9.78
N ILE A 58 5.35 -2.15 10.37
CA ILE A 58 4.74 -3.04 11.37
C ILE A 58 3.97 -4.19 10.70
N SER A 59 3.18 -3.90 9.67
CA SER A 59 2.22 -4.86 9.12
C SER A 59 2.74 -5.66 7.93
N SER A 60 3.86 -5.27 7.31
CA SER A 60 4.36 -5.88 6.07
C SER A 60 3.35 -5.86 4.90
N ILE A 61 2.26 -5.10 5.03
CA ILE A 61 1.20 -4.90 4.04
C ILE A 61 1.07 -3.38 3.78
N PRO A 62 1.12 -2.93 2.52
CA PRO A 62 1.01 -1.51 2.22
C PRO A 62 -0.31 -0.95 2.74
N CYS A 63 -0.27 0.21 3.40
CA CYS A 63 -1.49 0.90 3.84
C CYS A 63 -2.18 1.57 2.65
N LYS A 64 -3.41 2.07 2.84
CA LYS A 64 -4.17 2.76 1.79
C LYS A 64 -3.42 3.94 1.15
N HIS A 65 -2.58 4.65 1.92
CA HIS A 65 -1.76 5.75 1.38
C HIS A 65 -0.70 5.24 0.39
N VAL A 66 -0.05 4.11 0.71
CA VAL A 66 0.96 3.49 -0.15
C VAL A 66 0.30 2.90 -1.39
N ILE A 67 -0.84 2.23 -1.19
CA ILE A 67 -1.65 1.69 -2.28
C ILE A 67 -2.06 2.80 -3.25
N ALA A 68 -2.54 3.94 -2.77
CA ALA A 68 -2.88 5.09 -3.63
C ALA A 68 -1.71 5.56 -4.50
N VAL A 69 -0.49 5.60 -3.95
CA VAL A 69 0.70 5.99 -4.72
C VAL A 69 1.09 4.91 -5.72
N ILE A 70 1.12 3.63 -5.33
CA ILE A 70 1.45 2.49 -6.20
C ILE A 70 0.44 2.40 -7.37
N THR A 71 -0.85 2.50 -7.08
CA THR A 71 -1.92 2.56 -8.07
C THR A 71 -1.70 3.74 -9.03
N GLY A 72 -1.35 4.92 -8.51
CA GLY A 72 -0.99 6.10 -9.30
C GLY A 72 0.23 5.89 -10.22
N ARG A 73 1.22 5.10 -9.79
CA ARG A 73 2.38 4.69 -10.60
C ARG A 73 2.08 3.55 -11.60
N LYS A 74 0.85 3.03 -11.62
CA LYS A 74 0.43 1.84 -12.41
C LYS A 74 1.27 0.59 -12.08
N MET A 75 1.76 0.49 -10.86
CA MET A 75 2.48 -0.67 -10.36
C MET A 75 1.48 -1.64 -9.68
N ASN A 76 1.88 -2.89 -9.49
CA ASN A 76 1.01 -3.88 -8.85
C ASN A 76 1.18 -3.84 -7.32
N ASN A 77 0.10 -3.56 -6.60
CA ASN A 77 0.09 -3.49 -5.13
C ASN A 77 0.59 -4.77 -4.45
N ASN A 78 0.39 -5.93 -5.08
CA ASN A 78 0.84 -7.21 -4.53
C ASN A 78 2.37 -7.37 -4.53
N ASP A 79 3.09 -6.64 -5.38
CA ASP A 79 4.57 -6.67 -5.40
C ASP A 79 5.18 -6.00 -4.17
N PHE A 80 4.38 -5.20 -3.44
CA PHE A 80 4.79 -4.46 -2.25
C PHE A 80 4.32 -5.13 -0.94
N VAL A 81 3.72 -6.31 -1.02
CA VAL A 81 3.42 -7.17 0.14
C VAL A 81 4.66 -8.02 0.43
N HIS A 82 5.17 -7.98 1.66
CA HIS A 82 6.35 -8.77 2.03
C HIS A 82 6.10 -10.27 1.82
N LYS A 83 7.07 -10.99 1.23
CA LYS A 83 6.96 -12.42 0.86
C LYS A 83 6.58 -13.37 2.01
N TYR A 84 6.82 -12.97 3.26
CA TYR A 84 6.45 -13.76 4.44
C TYR A 84 4.93 -13.82 4.70
N LEU A 85 4.12 -12.97 4.05
CA LEU A 85 2.66 -12.99 4.11
C LEU A 85 1.99 -13.63 2.89
N THR A 86 2.76 -14.00 1.88
CA THR A 86 2.29 -14.80 0.73
C THR A 86 2.54 -16.28 0.93
N THR A 87 3.34 -16.65 1.93
CA THR A 87 3.55 -18.03 2.34
C THR A 87 2.61 -18.34 3.50
N GLU A 88 1.51 -19.04 3.21
CA GLU A 88 0.76 -19.75 4.23
C GLU A 88 1.74 -20.71 4.94
N THR A 89 2.03 -20.46 6.21
CA THR A 89 2.68 -21.44 7.08
C THR A 89 1.79 -22.67 7.16
N SER A 90 2.28 -23.76 6.54
CA SER A 90 2.02 -25.20 6.73
C SER A 90 0.60 -25.72 6.91
#